data_AF-A0A3D9H099-F1
#
_entry.id   AF-A0A3D9H099-F1
#
_cell.length_a   1.000
_cell.length_b   1.000
_cell.length_c   1.000
_cell.angle_alpha   90.00
_cell.angle_beta   90.00
_cell.angle_gamma   90.00
#
_symmetry.space_group_name_H-M   'P 1'
#
loop_
_entity.id
_entity.type
_entity.pdbx_description
1 polymer ?
#
loop_
_entity_poly.entity_id
_entity_poly.type
_entity_poly.pdbx_seq_one_letter_code
_entity_poly.pdbx_strand_id
1 'polypeptide(L)'
;MLLVLVIPITTYAQTLHLYGGDNHKEYLGCLNCNSYDSDSIWNAYGTYGSRYNSNSIWNAYGTYGNEYNSYSPWNAYASDPPVVVDKDGNFYGYFTVNAYKAKRADFSLALTIYKYHKEIREDVSEWYDKIFD
;
A
#
# COMPACT_ATOMS: atom_id res chain seq x y z
N MET A 1 49.77 -7.71 11.90
CA MET A 1 49.01 -6.65 11.20
C MET A 1 47.66 -7.25 10.83
N LEU A 2 46.60 -6.93 11.56
CA LEU A 2 45.25 -7.47 11.33
C LEU A 2 44.58 -6.60 10.27
N LEU A 3 44.31 -7.15 9.08
CA LEU A 3 43.63 -6.45 8.00
C LEU A 3 42.12 -6.52 8.26
N VAL A 4 41.50 -5.43 8.69
CA VAL A 4 40.04 -5.33 8.83
C VAL A 4 39.47 -4.94 7.47
N LEU A 5 38.78 -5.86 6.82
CA LEU A 5 38.07 -5.62 5.55
C LEU A 5 36.71 -5.01 5.88
N VAL A 6 36.51 -3.74 5.55
CA VAL A 6 35.22 -3.06 5.71
C VAL A 6 34.43 -3.27 4.42
N ILE A 7 33.43 -4.16 4.45
CA ILE A 7 32.53 -4.38 3.31
C ILE A 7 31.42 -3.33 3.38
N PRO A 8 31.22 -2.49 2.36
CA PRO A 8 30.10 -1.56 2.33
C PRO A 8 28.80 -2.36 2.20
N ILE A 9 27.92 -2.25 3.21
CA ILE A 9 26.57 -2.81 3.15
C ILE A 9 25.71 -1.80 2.39
N THR A 10 25.32 -2.12 1.17
CA THR A 10 24.32 -1.35 0.42
C THR A 10 22.94 -1.73 0.97
N THR A 11 22.34 -0.83 1.76
CA THR A 11 20.95 -0.97 2.19
C THR A 11 20.04 -0.45 1.09
N TYR A 12 19.41 -1.33 0.31
CA TYR A 12 18.27 -0.92 -0.52
C TYR A 12 17.06 -0.73 0.40
N ALA A 13 16.39 0.42 0.28
CA ALA A 13 15.10 0.61 0.92
C ALA A 13 14.15 -0.47 0.40
N GLN A 14 13.59 -1.24 1.32
CA GLN A 14 12.66 -2.31 0.97
C GLN A 14 11.39 -1.71 0.39
N THR A 15 11.08 -2.03 -0.87
CA THR A 15 9.85 -1.60 -1.53
C THR A 15 8.71 -2.55 -1.19
N LEU A 16 7.58 -2.00 -0.78
CA LEU A 16 6.37 -2.74 -0.44
C LEU A 16 5.30 -2.51 -1.49
N HIS A 17 4.64 -3.58 -1.89
CA HIS A 17 3.68 -3.65 -2.97
C HIS A 17 2.35 -4.23 -2.47
N LEU A 18 1.26 -3.75 -3.05
CA LEU A 18 -0.09 -4.23 -2.77
C LEU A 18 -0.55 -5.16 -3.88
N TYR A 19 -1.12 -6.30 -3.50
CA TYR A 19 -1.80 -7.20 -4.41
C TYR A 19 -3.17 -7.58 -3.87
N GLY A 20 -4.20 -7.58 -4.73
CA GLY A 20 -5.58 -7.88 -4.38
C GLY A 20 -6.28 -8.73 -5.42
N GLY A 21 -7.61 -8.74 -5.35
CA GLY A 21 -8.43 -9.55 -6.24
C GLY A 21 -8.29 -11.05 -5.97
N ASP A 22 -8.85 -11.86 -6.86
CA ASP A 22 -8.85 -13.31 -6.71
C ASP A 22 -7.41 -13.86 -6.56
N ASN A 23 -7.18 -14.56 -5.45
CA ASN A 23 -5.88 -15.15 -5.11
C ASN A 23 -4.72 -14.12 -5.06
N HIS A 24 -5.00 -12.85 -4.77
CA HIS A 24 -4.01 -11.77 -4.71
C HIS A 24 -3.15 -11.62 -5.99
N LYS A 25 -3.78 -11.75 -7.16
CA LYS A 25 -3.09 -11.66 -8.46
C LYS A 25 -3.15 -10.28 -9.12
N GLU A 26 -4.06 -9.41 -8.69
CA GLU A 26 -4.14 -8.06 -9.22
C GLU A 26 -3.13 -7.17 -8.51
N TYR A 27 -2.26 -6.51 -9.27
CA TYR A 27 -1.35 -5.52 -8.71
C TYR A 27 -2.09 -4.21 -8.42
N LEU A 28 -1.94 -3.68 -7.20
CA LEU A 28 -2.64 -2.48 -6.71
C LEU A 28 -1.70 -1.32 -6.38
N GLY A 29 -0.42 -1.46 -6.72
CA GLY A 29 0.58 -0.39 -6.61
C GLY A 29 1.58 -0.55 -5.48
N CYS A 30 2.56 0.34 -5.48
CA CYS A 30 3.64 0.42 -4.52
C CYS A 30 3.24 1.32 -3.35
N LEU A 31 3.35 0.78 -2.14
CA LEU A 31 2.90 1.38 -0.89
C LEU A 31 3.83 2.48 -0.37
N ASN A 32 5.13 2.39 -0.67
CA ASN A 32 6.16 3.32 -0.18
C ASN A 32 7.06 3.89 -1.28
N CYS A 33 6.55 3.91 -2.52
CA CYS A 33 7.22 4.56 -3.65
C CYS A 33 6.92 6.06 -3.68
N ASN A 34 7.74 6.80 -4.42
CA ASN A 34 7.60 8.24 -4.55
C ASN A 34 6.31 8.61 -5.30
N SER A 35 5.76 9.80 -5.06
CA SER A 35 4.54 10.29 -5.72
C SER A 35 4.66 10.47 -7.24
N TYR A 36 5.88 10.52 -7.79
CA TYR A 36 6.13 10.55 -9.23
C TYR A 36 6.23 9.17 -9.89
N ASP A 37 6.38 8.09 -9.10
CA ASP A 37 6.48 6.74 -9.66
C ASP A 37 5.15 6.30 -10.28
N SER A 38 5.20 5.67 -11.46
CA SER A 38 3.99 5.20 -12.18
C SER A 38 3.18 4.19 -11.39
N ASP A 39 3.89 3.42 -10.55
CA ASP A 39 3.33 2.32 -9.79
C ASP A 39 2.89 2.76 -8.38
N SER A 40 3.17 3.99 -7.98
CA SER A 40 2.92 4.46 -6.62
C SER A 40 1.43 4.66 -6.36
N ILE A 41 0.97 4.21 -5.19
CA ILE A 41 -0.35 4.59 -4.68
C ILE A 41 -0.42 6.09 -4.35
N TRP A 42 0.71 6.79 -4.33
CA TRP A 42 0.80 8.22 -4.03
C TRP A 42 0.83 9.09 -5.29
N ASN A 43 0.81 8.47 -6.47
CA ASN A 43 0.71 9.21 -7.73
C ASN A 43 -0.76 9.49 -8.05
N ALA A 44 -1.25 10.67 -7.65
CA ALA A 44 -2.64 11.09 -7.84
C ALA A 44 -3.12 11.11 -9.32
N TYR A 45 -2.18 11.11 -10.27
CA TYR A 45 -2.44 11.07 -11.70
C TYR A 45 -2.15 9.69 -12.33
N GLY A 46 -1.61 8.75 -11.55
CA GLY A 46 -1.24 7.40 -11.98
C GLY A 46 -2.36 6.37 -11.82
N THR A 47 -2.11 5.16 -12.32
CA THR A 47 -3.06 4.05 -12.29
C THR A 47 -3.47 3.65 -10.87
N TYR A 48 -2.51 3.65 -9.93
CA TYR A 48 -2.73 3.10 -8.59
C TYR A 48 -3.00 4.17 -7.52
N GLY A 49 -2.63 5.42 -7.79
CA GLY A 49 -2.87 6.55 -6.88
C GLY A 49 -4.06 7.44 -7.27
N SER A 50 -4.57 7.35 -8.50
CA SER A 50 -5.69 8.22 -8.92
C SER A 50 -7.01 7.81 -8.28
N ARG A 51 -7.75 8.77 -7.71
CA ARG A 51 -9.11 8.57 -7.19
C ARG A 51 -10.15 8.20 -8.26
N TYR A 52 -9.78 8.18 -9.54
CA TYR A 52 -10.66 7.88 -10.67
C TYR A 52 -10.38 6.53 -11.34
N ASN A 53 -9.24 5.89 -11.04
CA ASN A 53 -8.87 4.62 -11.67
C ASN A 53 -9.50 3.42 -10.94
N SER A 54 -9.95 2.39 -11.65
CA SER A 54 -10.57 1.20 -11.04
C SER A 54 -9.61 0.36 -10.20
N ASN A 55 -8.32 0.40 -10.52
CA ASN A 55 -7.26 -0.35 -9.83
C ASN A 55 -6.68 0.41 -8.62
N SER A 56 -7.06 1.67 -8.43
CA SER A 56 -6.63 2.47 -7.30
C SER A 56 -7.45 2.15 -6.05
N ILE A 57 -6.75 1.93 -4.94
CA ILE A 57 -7.38 1.83 -3.63
C ILE A 57 -8.04 3.16 -3.21
N TRP A 58 -7.71 4.28 -3.82
CA TRP A 58 -8.32 5.58 -3.48
C TRP A 58 -9.63 5.86 -4.20
N ASN A 59 -9.99 5.07 -5.21
CA ASN A 59 -11.25 5.26 -5.94
C ASN A 59 -12.46 4.70 -5.19
N ALA A 60 -13.33 5.59 -4.71
CA ALA A 60 -14.51 5.24 -3.88
C ALA A 60 -15.54 4.37 -4.60
N TYR A 61 -15.48 4.37 -5.93
CA TYR A 61 -16.41 3.67 -6.80
C TYR A 61 -15.73 2.47 -7.49
N GLY A 62 -14.41 2.28 -7.30
CA GLY A 62 -13.63 1.21 -7.90
C GLY A 62 -13.60 -0.04 -7.03
N THR A 63 -13.34 -1.20 -7.62
CA THR A 63 -13.34 -2.53 -6.96
C THR A 63 -12.52 -2.56 -5.68
N TYR A 64 -11.34 -1.94 -5.70
CA TYR A 64 -10.37 -1.99 -4.60
C TYR A 64 -10.39 -0.77 -3.68
N GLY A 65 -11.27 0.21 -3.93
CA GLY A 65 -11.33 1.45 -3.14
C GLY A 65 -12.71 1.82 -2.60
N ASN A 66 -13.75 1.05 -2.94
CA ASN A 66 -15.08 1.19 -2.35
C ASN A 66 -15.19 0.45 -1.00
N GLU A 67 -16.03 0.91 -0.10
CA GLU A 67 -16.14 0.36 1.27
C GLU A 67 -16.98 -0.94 1.39
N TYR A 68 -17.54 -1.43 0.28
CA TYR A 68 -18.49 -2.55 0.27
C TYR A 68 -17.95 -3.83 -0.36
N ASN A 69 -16.92 -3.74 -1.20
CA ASN A 69 -16.38 -4.88 -1.94
C ASN A 69 -15.49 -5.76 -1.06
N SER A 70 -15.51 -7.06 -1.32
CA SER A 70 -14.73 -8.06 -0.58
C SER A 70 -13.21 -7.94 -0.75
N TYR A 71 -12.75 -7.28 -1.82
CA TYR A 71 -11.34 -7.04 -2.14
C TYR A 71 -10.80 -5.69 -1.68
N SER A 72 -11.65 -4.86 -1.06
CA SER A 72 -11.27 -3.52 -0.63
C SER A 72 -10.59 -3.53 0.74
N PRO A 73 -9.49 -2.80 0.93
CA PRO A 73 -8.89 -2.62 2.24
C PRO A 73 -9.78 -1.78 3.17
N TRP A 74 -10.75 -1.04 2.64
CA TRP A 74 -11.63 -0.14 3.41
C TRP A 74 -12.94 -0.79 3.84
N ASN A 75 -13.22 -2.01 3.36
CA ASN A 75 -14.35 -2.78 3.86
C ASN A 75 -13.92 -3.53 5.13
N ALA A 76 -14.47 -3.14 6.29
CA ALA A 76 -14.19 -3.78 7.58
C ALA A 76 -14.62 -5.26 7.64
N TYR A 77 -15.45 -5.70 6.70
CA TYR A 77 -15.93 -7.07 6.55
C TYR A 77 -15.38 -7.76 5.29
N ALA A 78 -14.34 -7.20 4.66
CA ALA A 78 -13.68 -7.81 3.51
C ALA A 78 -13.24 -9.25 3.81
N SER A 79 -13.70 -10.20 2.97
CA SER A 79 -13.24 -11.59 3.07
C SER A 79 -11.80 -11.73 2.56
N ASP A 80 -11.46 -10.98 1.51
CA ASP A 80 -10.19 -11.12 0.80
C ASP A 80 -9.51 -9.76 0.53
N PRO A 81 -9.10 -9.04 1.59
CA PRO A 81 -8.43 -7.75 1.44
C PRO A 81 -7.06 -7.91 0.77
N PRO A 82 -6.47 -6.82 0.25
CA PRO A 82 -5.15 -6.86 -0.36
C PRO A 82 -4.08 -7.35 0.61
N VAL A 83 -2.96 -7.84 0.08
CA VAL A 83 -1.76 -8.23 0.82
C VAL A 83 -0.63 -7.26 0.56
N VAL A 84 0.20 -7.04 1.56
CA VAL A 84 1.46 -6.32 1.44
C VAL A 84 2.57 -7.33 1.22
N VAL A 85 3.35 -7.18 0.16
CA VAL A 85 4.52 -8.02 -0.14
C VAL A 85 5.71 -7.17 -0.54
N ASP A 86 6.93 -7.69 -0.39
CA ASP A 86 8.10 -7.08 -1.01
C ASP A 86 8.38 -7.68 -2.40
N LYS A 87 9.42 -7.17 -3.07
CA LYS A 87 9.88 -7.65 -4.39
C LYS A 87 10.30 -9.12 -4.42
N ASP A 88 10.66 -9.70 -3.27
CA ASP A 88 11.10 -11.09 -3.15
C ASP A 88 9.91 -12.02 -2.80
N GLY A 89 8.70 -11.45 -2.67
CA GLY A 89 7.46 -12.16 -2.36
C GLY A 89 7.25 -12.41 -0.87
N ASN A 90 8.05 -11.81 0.02
CA ASN A 90 7.86 -11.94 1.46
C ASN A 90 6.56 -11.25 1.87
N PHE A 91 5.75 -11.92 2.68
CA PHE A 91 4.45 -11.42 3.12
C PHE A 91 4.55 -10.56 4.39
N TYR A 92 3.99 -9.34 4.33
CA TYR A 92 4.01 -8.34 5.40
C TYR A 92 2.66 -8.12 6.08
N GLY A 93 1.61 -8.81 5.63
CA GLY A 93 0.30 -8.76 6.25
C GLY A 93 -0.83 -8.45 5.27
N TYR A 94 -2.05 -8.65 5.73
CA TYR A 94 -3.24 -8.17 5.03
C TYR A 94 -3.39 -6.67 5.22
N PHE A 95 -3.53 -5.94 4.12
CA PHE A 95 -3.75 -4.51 4.11
C PHE A 95 -5.25 -4.22 4.28
N THR A 96 -5.70 -3.92 5.50
CA THR A 96 -7.14 -3.76 5.77
C THR A 96 -7.44 -2.92 7.01
N VAL A 97 -8.58 -2.23 7.01
CA VAL A 97 -9.15 -1.56 8.19
C VAL A 97 -9.79 -2.54 9.19
N ASN A 98 -10.02 -3.79 8.81
CA ASN A 98 -10.51 -4.81 9.74
C ASN A 98 -9.47 -5.15 10.81
N ALA A 99 -9.55 -4.49 11.97
CA ALA A 99 -8.62 -4.66 13.09
C ALA A 99 -8.54 -6.09 13.64
N TYR A 100 -9.53 -6.94 13.37
CA TYR A 100 -9.59 -8.33 13.83
C TYR A 100 -9.05 -9.33 12.81
N LYS A 101 -8.65 -8.90 11.61
CA LYS A 101 -8.06 -9.78 10.60
C LYS A 101 -6.73 -10.34 11.13
N ALA A 102 -6.63 -11.67 11.22
CA ALA A 102 -5.37 -12.32 11.56
C ALA A 102 -4.27 -11.95 10.55
N LYS A 103 -3.06 -11.66 11.05
CA LYS A 103 -1.92 -11.18 10.25
C LYS A 103 -2.21 -9.89 9.46
N ARG A 104 -3.04 -9.01 10.00
CA ARG A 104 -3.17 -7.64 9.50
C ARG A 104 -1.81 -6.93 9.57
N ALA A 105 -1.48 -6.17 8.54
CA ALA A 105 -0.30 -5.31 8.54
C ALA A 105 -0.44 -4.23 9.64
N ASP A 106 0.55 -4.11 10.51
CA ASP A 106 0.53 -3.22 11.69
C ASP A 106 1.74 -2.29 11.79
N PHE A 107 2.56 -2.22 10.73
CA PHE A 107 3.64 -1.24 10.64
C PHE A 107 3.10 0.19 10.49
N SER A 108 3.90 1.18 10.91
CA SER A 108 3.46 2.58 11.08
C SER A 108 2.76 3.15 9.84
N LEU A 109 3.32 2.96 8.64
CA LEU A 109 2.73 3.49 7.40
C LEU A 109 1.33 2.91 7.15
N ALA A 110 1.15 1.60 7.31
CA ALA A 110 -0.16 0.96 7.17
C ALA A 110 -1.16 1.52 8.18
N LEU A 111 -0.77 1.62 9.46
CA LEU A 111 -1.62 2.19 10.51
C LEU A 111 -2.03 3.64 10.23
N THR A 112 -1.10 4.47 9.77
CA THR A 112 -1.37 5.85 9.35
C THR A 112 -2.38 5.88 8.21
N ILE A 113 -2.17 5.07 7.17
CA ILE A 113 -3.09 4.99 6.03
C ILE A 113 -4.50 4.57 6.49
N TYR A 114 -4.63 3.53 7.32
CA TYR A 114 -5.95 3.10 7.79
C TYR A 114 -6.69 4.20 8.54
N LYS A 115 -5.96 4.93 9.39
CA LYS A 115 -6.51 6.01 10.20
C LYS A 115 -7.01 7.19 9.36
N TYR A 116 -6.31 7.51 8.28
CA TYR A 116 -6.55 8.72 7.48
C TYR A 116 -7.01 8.44 6.04
N HIS A 117 -7.44 7.21 5.71
CA HIS A 117 -7.78 6.84 4.33
C HIS A 117 -8.87 7.71 3.69
N LYS A 118 -9.78 8.29 4.50
CA LYS A 118 -10.84 9.18 4.02
C LYS A 118 -10.31 10.56 3.67
N GLU A 119 -9.29 11.04 4.35
CA GLU A 119 -8.64 12.30 4.08
C GLU A 119 -7.60 12.14 2.96
N ILE A 120 -6.83 11.05 2.98
CA ILE A 120 -5.85 10.71 1.94
C ILE A 120 -6.51 10.62 0.57
N ARG A 121 -7.68 9.97 0.47
CA ARG A 121 -8.35 9.84 -0.84
C ARG A 121 -8.81 11.17 -1.45
N GLU A 122 -9.04 12.19 -0.61
CA GLU A 122 -9.51 13.49 -1.10
C GLU A 122 -8.36 14.30 -1.70
N ASP A 123 -7.17 14.19 -1.09
CA ASP A 123 -5.94 14.79 -1.61
C ASP A 123 -4.72 13.87 -1.37
N VAL A 124 -4.49 12.97 -2.32
CA VAL A 124 -3.40 11.97 -2.24
C VAL A 124 -2.03 12.65 -2.24
N SER A 125 -1.87 13.72 -3.00
CA SER A 125 -0.60 14.45 -3.12
C SER A 125 -0.26 15.17 -1.82
N GLU A 126 -1.21 15.92 -1.24
CA GLU A 126 -0.99 16.62 0.04
C GLU A 126 -0.63 15.66 1.17
N TRP A 127 -1.26 14.47 1.20
CA TRP A 127 -0.98 13.47 2.21
C TRP A 127 0.34 12.74 2.03
N TYR A 128 0.80 12.58 0.79
CA TYR A 128 2.15 12.08 0.55
C TYR A 128 3.18 13.00 1.21
N ASP A 129 3.11 14.29 0.95
CA ASP A 129 4.02 15.29 1.52
C ASP A 129 3.96 15.24 3.07
N LYS A 130 2.77 15.17 3.67
CA LYS A 130 2.61 15.06 5.14
C LYS A 130 3.22 13.81 5.76
N ILE A 131 3.32 12.72 5.02
CA ILE A 131 3.79 11.42 5.54
C ILE A 131 5.29 11.24 5.30
N PHE A 132 5.82 11.77 4.19
CA PHE A 132 7.15 11.46 3.70
C PHE A 132 8.14 12.66 3.68
N ASP A 133 7.67 13.90 3.87
CA ASP A 133 8.52 15.08 4.08
C ASP A 133 8.80 15.36 5.57
#